data_AF-A0A919Q640-F1
#
_entry.id   AF-A0A919Q640-F1
#
_cell.length_a   1.000
_cell.length_b   1.000
_cell.length_c   1.000
_cell.angle_alpha   90.00
_cell.angle_beta   90.00
_cell.angle_gamma   90.00
#
_symmetry.space_group_name_H-M   'P 1'
#
loop_
_entity.id
_entity.type
_entity.pdbx_description
1 polymer ?
#
loop_
_entity_poly.entity_id
_entity_poly.type
_entity_poly.pdbx_seq_one_letter_code
_entity_poly.pdbx_strand_id
1 'polypeptide(L)'
;MQPHRRPPLMPVEAYQTFSILSPSDRMIRYACSQVGCEQWRNGWITRVDESTPLGREQATYIRHWAGRTFKESKTGAGITVFTFASGQRCFREHETRPQTFLTRVGDWRDNLGLIRRHTRAADWVEDFALHQDALATEFNRG
;
A
#
# COMPACT_ATOMS: atom_id res chain seq x y z
N MET A 1 22.83 -2.26 -8.54
CA MET A 1 22.89 -3.71 -8.27
C MET A 1 22.44 -3.95 -6.84
N GLN A 2 21.36 -4.71 -6.62
CA GLN A 2 21.00 -5.14 -5.26
C GLN A 2 21.83 -6.39 -4.89
N PRO A 3 22.48 -6.43 -3.73
CA PRO A 3 23.54 -7.40 -3.40
C PRO A 3 23.09 -8.87 -3.24
N HIS A 4 21.81 -9.20 -3.40
CA HIS A 4 21.27 -10.54 -3.11
C HIS A 4 20.47 -11.20 -4.24
N ARG A 5 20.51 -10.66 -5.47
CA ARG A 5 19.85 -11.32 -6.62
C ARG A 5 20.82 -12.16 -7.44
N ARG A 6 20.43 -13.41 -7.70
CA ARG A 6 21.14 -14.25 -8.67
C ARG A 6 21.05 -13.62 -10.07
N PRO A 7 22.13 -13.65 -10.86
CA PRO A 7 22.08 -13.18 -12.24
C PRO A 7 21.13 -14.07 -13.05
N PRO A 8 20.26 -13.48 -13.90
CA PRO A 8 19.37 -14.24 -14.76
C PRO A 8 20.17 -14.96 -15.86
N LEU A 9 19.79 -16.20 -16.14
CA LEU A 9 20.48 -17.07 -17.12
C LEU A 9 19.92 -16.94 -18.54
N MET A 10 18.69 -16.41 -18.67
CA MET A 10 17.95 -16.33 -19.93
C MET A 10 17.70 -14.86 -20.33
N PRO A 11 17.31 -14.58 -21.59
CA PRO A 11 16.88 -13.23 -21.98
C PRO A 11 15.57 -12.84 -21.28
N VAL A 12 15.22 -11.55 -21.29
CA VAL A 12 14.14 -11.01 -20.46
C VAL A 12 12.78 -11.58 -20.86
N GLU A 13 12.55 -11.75 -22.16
CA GLU A 13 11.33 -12.31 -22.75
C GLU A 13 11.03 -13.76 -22.33
N ALA A 14 12.03 -14.50 -21.83
CA ALA A 14 11.84 -15.86 -21.33
C ALA A 14 11.26 -15.91 -19.90
N TYR A 15 11.14 -14.76 -19.23
CA TYR A 15 10.62 -14.68 -17.87
C TYR A 15 9.18 -14.17 -17.84
N GLN A 16 8.43 -14.64 -16.84
CA GLN A 16 7.13 -14.09 -16.48
C GLN A 16 7.16 -13.55 -15.05
N THR A 17 6.59 -12.37 -14.86
CA THR A 17 6.48 -11.72 -13.55
C THR A 17 5.02 -11.70 -13.10
N PHE A 18 4.78 -12.32 -11.95
CA PHE A 18 3.50 -12.33 -11.25
C PHE A 18 3.54 -11.25 -10.15
N SER A 19 2.53 -10.36 -10.12
CA SER A 19 2.49 -9.25 -9.15
C SER A 19 1.08 -8.94 -8.64
N ILE A 20 1.01 -8.49 -7.39
CA ILE A 20 -0.19 -7.97 -6.75
C ILE A 20 0.04 -6.49 -6.45
N LEU A 21 -0.84 -5.63 -6.97
CA LEU A 21 -0.81 -4.20 -6.70
C LEU A 21 -1.98 -3.82 -5.77
N SER A 22 -1.65 -3.20 -4.64
CA SER A 22 -2.63 -2.61 -3.72
C SER A 22 -2.59 -1.09 -3.88
N PRO A 23 -3.44 -0.50 -4.75
CA PRO A 23 -3.40 0.93 -5.00
C PRO A 23 -3.86 1.70 -3.77
N SER A 24 -3.14 2.78 -3.45
CA SER A 24 -3.52 3.65 -2.35
C SER A 24 -4.92 4.27 -2.55
N ASP A 25 -5.64 4.42 -1.44
CA ASP A 25 -6.98 4.99 -1.37
C ASP A 25 -6.95 6.51 -1.22
N ARG A 26 -5.79 7.12 -1.43
CA ARG A 26 -5.54 8.55 -1.24
C ARG A 26 -6.48 9.44 -2.05
N MET A 27 -7.03 8.94 -3.16
CA MET A 27 -7.93 9.69 -4.02
C MET A 27 -9.43 9.56 -3.67
N ILE A 28 -9.82 8.61 -2.82
CA ILE A 28 -11.23 8.38 -2.48
C ILE A 28 -11.59 9.17 -1.23
N ARG A 29 -12.29 10.31 -1.41
CA ARG A 29 -12.68 11.19 -0.28
C ARG A 29 -13.54 10.48 0.76
N TYR A 30 -14.31 9.48 0.35
CA TYR A 30 -15.27 8.73 1.18
C TYR A 30 -14.78 7.34 1.62
N ALA A 31 -13.50 7.00 1.44
CA ALA A 31 -12.99 5.68 1.82
C ALA A 31 -13.29 5.35 3.29
N CYS A 32 -13.15 6.34 4.18
CA CYS A 32 -13.45 6.18 5.60
C CYS A 32 -14.94 5.93 5.89
N SER A 33 -15.87 6.53 5.15
CA SER A 33 -17.30 6.30 5.36
C SER A 33 -17.74 4.93 4.85
N GLN A 34 -17.12 4.43 3.78
CA GLN A 34 -17.43 3.12 3.19
C GLN A 34 -17.03 1.94 4.09
N VAL A 35 -15.92 2.06 4.83
CA VAL A 35 -15.45 0.98 5.74
C VAL A 35 -15.99 1.11 7.17
N GLY A 36 -16.86 2.09 7.43
CA GLY A 36 -17.37 2.33 8.77
C GLY A 36 -16.30 2.75 9.78
N CYS A 37 -15.32 3.54 9.35
CA CYS A 37 -14.21 4.00 10.20
C CYS A 37 -14.71 4.77 11.43
N GLU A 38 -14.33 4.33 12.62
CA GLU A 38 -14.71 4.94 13.89
C GLU A 38 -14.23 6.38 14.02
N GLN A 39 -13.00 6.65 13.57
CA GLN A 39 -12.42 8.01 13.61
C GLN A 39 -13.20 8.97 12.72
N TRP A 40 -13.70 8.49 11.58
CA TRP A 40 -14.57 9.29 10.72
C TRP A 40 -15.94 9.51 11.38
N ARG A 41 -16.52 8.49 12.03
CA ARG A 41 -17.84 8.60 12.69
C ARG A 41 -17.82 9.51 13.92
N ASN A 42 -16.79 9.39 14.76
CA ASN A 42 -16.76 10.00 16.10
C ASN A 42 -15.75 11.14 16.24
N GLY A 43 -14.90 11.36 15.23
CA GLY A 43 -13.70 12.18 15.38
C GLY A 43 -12.61 11.43 16.14
N TRP A 44 -11.46 12.08 16.30
CA TRP A 44 -10.34 11.51 17.07
C TRP A 44 -9.42 12.58 17.63
N ILE A 45 -8.53 12.16 18.53
CA ILE A 45 -7.53 13.02 19.17
C ILE A 45 -6.15 12.44 18.89
N THR A 46 -5.23 13.28 18.42
CA THR A 46 -3.81 12.95 18.28
C THR A 46 -3.02 13.74 19.31
N ARG A 47 -2.29 13.03 20.18
CA ARG A 47 -1.40 13.62 21.19
C ARG A 47 0.02 13.52 20.68
N VAL A 48 0.74 14.63 20.69
CA VAL A 48 2.09 14.73 20.14
C VAL A 48 2.99 15.43 21.16
N ASP A 49 4.10 14.79 21.47
CA ASP A 49 5.14 15.35 22.33
C ASP A 49 6.21 16.05 21.47
N GLU A 50 6.10 17.37 21.34
CA GLU A 50 7.02 18.22 20.57
C GLU A 50 8.41 18.38 21.22
N SER A 51 8.66 17.81 22.41
CA SER A 51 10.03 17.74 22.95
C SER A 51 10.92 16.81 22.13
N THR A 52 10.31 15.80 21.48
CA THR A 52 11.02 14.84 20.63
C THR A 52 11.15 15.33 19.19
N PRO A 53 12.24 14.98 18.46
CA PRO A 53 12.35 15.27 17.02
C PRO A 53 11.17 14.72 16.22
N LEU A 54 10.79 13.46 16.48
CA LEU A 54 9.66 12.80 15.83
C LEU A 54 8.34 13.57 16.08
N GLY A 55 8.10 14.00 17.32
CA GLY A 55 6.89 14.74 17.64
C GLY A 55 6.85 16.12 16.98
N ARG A 56 7.99 16.82 16.86
CA ARG A 56 8.04 18.07 16.08
C ARG A 56 7.70 17.85 14.62
N GLU A 57 8.24 16.80 14.01
CA GLU A 57 7.93 16.44 12.62
C GLU A 57 6.46 16.08 12.46
N GLN A 58 5.88 15.30 13.37
CA GLN A 58 4.45 14.96 13.36
C GLN A 58 3.55 16.19 13.52
N ALA A 59 3.87 17.09 14.45
CA ALA A 59 3.10 18.32 14.64
C ALA A 59 3.18 19.22 13.41
N THR A 60 4.38 19.34 12.81
CA THR A 60 4.58 20.10 11.56
C THR A 60 3.79 19.45 10.41
N TYR A 61 3.80 18.11 10.33
CA TYR A 61 2.98 17.33 9.39
C TYR A 61 1.50 17.71 9.48
N ILE A 62 0.95 17.66 10.70
CA ILE A 62 -0.46 17.96 10.97
C ILE A 62 -0.81 19.40 10.61
N ARG A 63 0.05 20.37 10.97
CA ARG A 63 -0.21 21.80 10.75
C ARG A 63 -0.17 22.21 9.27
N HIS A 64 0.75 21.66 8.48
CA HIS A 64 1.01 22.18 7.13
C HIS A 64 0.57 21.26 5.99
N TRP A 65 0.59 19.94 6.17
CA TRP A 65 0.43 19.00 5.05
C TRP A 65 -0.67 17.96 5.24
N ALA A 66 -1.23 17.82 6.44
CA ALA A 66 -2.31 16.85 6.68
C ALA A 66 -3.60 17.18 5.92
N GLY A 67 -3.85 18.44 5.54
CA GLY A 67 -5.05 18.83 4.79
C GLY A 67 -6.36 18.52 5.53
N ARG A 68 -6.34 18.56 6.86
CA ARG A 68 -7.46 18.24 7.76
C ARG A 68 -7.73 19.44 8.67
N THR A 69 -8.99 19.62 9.07
CA THR A 69 -9.40 20.64 10.03
C THR A 69 -9.20 20.10 11.46
N PHE A 70 -8.48 20.84 12.29
CA PHE A 70 -8.22 20.45 13.68
C PHE A 70 -8.35 21.64 14.63
N LYS A 71 -8.56 21.31 15.91
CA LYS A 71 -8.36 22.24 17.03
C LYS A 71 -7.10 21.85 17.77
N GLU A 72 -6.19 22.80 17.95
CA GLU A 72 -4.94 22.60 18.68
C GLU A 72 -5.11 23.10 20.12
N SER A 73 -4.62 22.32 21.09
CA SER A 73 -4.52 22.71 22.49
C SER A 73 -3.27 22.12 23.13
N LYS A 74 -2.78 22.71 24.22
CA LYS A 74 -1.67 22.18 24.99
C LYS A 74 -2.17 21.69 26.34
N THR A 75 -1.72 20.51 26.75
CA THR A 75 -1.96 20.01 28.11
C THR A 75 -1.01 20.66 29.10
N GLY A 76 -1.34 20.63 30.39
CA GLY A 76 -0.45 21.10 31.47
C GLY A 76 0.89 20.33 31.53
N ALA A 77 0.98 19.16 30.91
CA ALA A 77 2.20 18.36 30.80
C ALA A 77 3.06 18.72 29.55
N GLY A 78 2.70 19.77 28.80
CA GLY A 78 3.45 20.20 27.61
C GLY A 78 3.17 19.40 26.33
N ILE A 79 2.26 18.42 26.37
CA ILE A 79 1.85 17.64 25.20
C ILE A 79 0.86 18.46 24.36
N THR A 80 1.10 18.53 23.05
CA THR A 80 0.20 19.15 22.07
C THR A 80 -0.88 18.16 21.65
N VAL A 81 -2.13 18.62 21.65
CA VAL A 81 -3.32 17.81 21.40
C VAL A 81 -4.07 18.39 20.21
N PHE A 82 -4.13 17.60 19.14
CA PHE A 82 -4.91 17.90 17.95
C PHE A 82 -6.24 17.14 18.01
N THR A 83 -7.34 17.89 18.04
CA THR A 83 -8.70 17.33 18.02
C THR A 83 -9.28 17.46 16.62
N PHE A 84 -9.68 16.33 16.04
CA PHE A 84 -10.26 16.25 14.70
C PHE A 84 -11.75 15.92 14.81
N ALA A 85 -12.59 16.71 14.15
CA ALA A 85 -14.04 16.49 14.11
C ALA A 85 -14.39 15.26 13.25
N SER A 86 -15.56 14.67 13.52
CA SER A 86 -16.17 13.64 12.68
C SER A 86 -16.37 14.13 11.23
N GLY A 87 -16.52 13.19 10.30
CA GLY A 87 -16.69 13.47 8.87
C GLY A 87 -15.39 13.66 8.09
N GLN A 88 -14.24 13.70 8.77
CA GLN A 88 -12.93 13.87 8.15
C GLN A 88 -12.22 12.54 7.93
N ARG A 89 -11.38 12.49 6.88
CA ARG A 89 -10.56 11.33 6.58
C ARG A 89 -9.56 11.07 7.71
N CYS A 90 -9.50 9.85 8.24
CA CYS A 90 -8.48 9.48 9.23
C CYS A 90 -7.05 9.46 8.64
N PHE A 91 -6.04 9.32 9.50
CA PHE A 91 -4.64 9.15 9.06
C PHE A 91 -4.32 7.75 8.54
N ARG A 92 -5.14 6.74 8.90
CA ARG A 92 -4.97 5.37 8.40
C ARG A 92 -5.43 5.27 6.94
N GLU A 93 -4.72 4.45 6.18
CA GLU A 93 -5.14 4.01 4.86
C GLU A 93 -6.20 2.91 5.01
N HIS A 94 -7.31 3.05 4.29
CA HIS A 94 -8.30 1.99 4.18
C HIS A 94 -8.05 1.21 2.89
N GLU A 95 -8.54 -0.02 2.84
CA GLU A 95 -8.44 -0.89 1.67
C GLU A 95 -9.83 -1.00 1.03
N THR A 96 -10.33 0.12 0.49
CA THR A 96 -11.58 0.18 -0.28
C THR A 96 -11.37 -0.10 -1.76
N ARG A 97 -10.14 0.05 -2.26
CA ARG A 97 -9.80 -0.33 -3.63
C ARG A 97 -9.42 -1.80 -3.70
N PRO A 98 -10.00 -2.56 -4.65
CA PRO A 98 -9.60 -3.94 -4.85
C PRO A 98 -8.15 -4.01 -5.31
N GLN A 99 -7.46 -5.04 -4.84
CA GLN A 99 -6.13 -5.40 -5.33
C GLN A 99 -6.20 -5.74 -6.82
N THR A 100 -5.13 -5.44 -7.54
CA THR A 100 -4.99 -5.78 -8.96
C THR A 100 -3.95 -6.86 -9.13
N PHE A 101 -4.38 -8.00 -9.67
CA PHE A 101 -3.57 -9.19 -9.89
C PHE A 101 -3.11 -9.24 -11.34
N LEU A 102 -1.79 -9.28 -11.57
CA LEU A 102 -1.20 -9.11 -12.90
C LEU A 102 -0.15 -10.17 -13.16
N THR A 103 -0.13 -10.65 -14.40
CA THR A 103 0.93 -11.48 -14.99
C THR A 103 1.52 -10.71 -16.16
N ARG A 104 2.84 -10.52 -16.19
CA ARG A 104 3.57 -9.74 -17.21
C ARG A 104 4.70 -10.53 -17.83
N VAL A 105 5.07 -10.19 -19.06
CA VAL A 105 6.30 -10.67 -19.70
C VAL A 105 7.48 -9.87 -19.14
N GLY A 106 8.58 -10.56 -18.90
CA GLY A 106 9.81 -9.95 -18.42
C GLY A 106 10.09 -10.27 -16.95
N ASP A 107 11.24 -9.78 -16.51
CA ASP A 107 11.71 -9.88 -15.15
C ASP A 107 11.99 -8.48 -14.59
N TRP A 108 12.82 -8.41 -13.55
CA TRP A 108 13.17 -7.14 -12.94
C TRP A 108 14.06 -6.24 -13.79
N ARG A 109 14.67 -6.77 -14.86
CA ARG A 109 15.50 -5.99 -15.79
C ARG A 109 14.62 -5.15 -16.70
N ASP A 110 13.53 -5.71 -17.20
CA ASP A 110 12.57 -5.00 -18.03
C ASP A 110 11.18 -5.66 -18.02
N ASN A 111 10.15 -4.85 -18.20
CA ASN A 111 8.76 -5.29 -18.32
C ASN A 111 8.32 -5.13 -19.78
N LEU A 112 8.12 -6.25 -20.45
CA LEU A 112 7.87 -6.29 -21.89
C LEU A 112 6.39 -6.31 -22.26
N GLY A 113 5.48 -6.28 -21.27
CA GLY A 113 4.05 -6.14 -21.52
C GLY A 113 3.16 -6.91 -20.56
N LEU A 114 1.87 -6.56 -20.57
CA LEU A 114 0.84 -7.25 -19.79
C LEU A 114 0.39 -8.52 -20.52
N ILE A 115 0.54 -9.68 -19.88
CA ILE A 115 -0.01 -10.95 -20.37
C ILE A 115 -1.48 -11.05 -19.96
N ARG A 116 -1.74 -10.89 -18.67
CA ARG A 116 -3.06 -11.10 -18.10
C ARG A 116 -3.30 -10.21 -16.88
N ARG A 117 -4.53 -9.70 -16.80
CA ARG A 117 -5.08 -9.11 -15.58
C ARG A 117 -6.16 -10.03 -15.04
N HIS A 118 -5.99 -10.49 -13.82
CA HIS A 118 -6.94 -11.37 -13.15
C HIS A 118 -7.95 -10.56 -12.35
N THR A 119 -9.20 -11.00 -12.36
CA THR A 119 -10.30 -10.37 -11.61
C THR A 119 -10.39 -10.88 -10.17
N ARG A 120 -9.90 -12.09 -9.90
CA ARG A 120 -9.91 -12.72 -8.57
C ARG A 120 -8.51 -13.18 -8.18
N ALA A 121 -8.23 -13.18 -6.89
CA ALA A 121 -6.97 -13.69 -6.35
C ALA A 121 -6.78 -15.18 -6.65
N ALA A 122 -7.85 -15.98 -6.54
CA ALA A 122 -7.80 -17.43 -6.76
C ALA A 122 -7.30 -17.78 -8.18
N ASP A 123 -7.81 -17.09 -9.20
CA ASP A 123 -7.42 -17.31 -10.61
C ASP A 123 -5.93 -17.00 -10.83
N TRP A 124 -5.42 -15.97 -10.14
CA TRP A 124 -4.01 -15.60 -10.21
C TRP A 124 -3.12 -16.64 -9.52
N VAL A 125 -3.55 -17.18 -8.37
CA VAL A 125 -2.82 -18.24 -7.66
C VAL A 125 -2.77 -19.52 -8.49
N GLU A 126 -3.88 -19.88 -9.14
CA GLU A 126 -3.95 -21.03 -10.03
C GLU A 126 -3.03 -20.85 -11.25
N ASP A 127 -3.07 -19.70 -11.92
CA ASP A 127 -2.19 -19.37 -13.05
C ASP A 127 -0.71 -19.45 -12.66
N PHE A 128 -0.36 -18.94 -11.46
CA PHE A 128 1.00 -19.05 -10.94
C PHE A 128 1.39 -20.51 -10.68
N ALA A 129 0.52 -21.30 -10.03
CA ALA A 129 0.79 -22.70 -9.73
C ALA A 129 0.97 -23.52 -11.02
N LEU A 130 0.08 -23.36 -12.00
CA LEU A 130 0.18 -24.02 -13.30
C LEU A 130 1.48 -23.66 -14.04
N HIS A 131 1.91 -22.40 -13.97
CA HIS A 131 3.18 -21.98 -14.54
C HIS A 131 4.38 -22.64 -13.84
N GLN A 132 4.38 -22.72 -12.51
CA GLN A 132 5.44 -23.39 -11.76
C GLN A 132 5.48 -24.90 -12.06
N ASP A 133 4.32 -25.55 -12.16
CA ASP A 133 4.23 -26.98 -12.48
C ASP A 133 4.72 -27.27 -13.90
N ALA A 134 4.41 -26.39 -14.87
CA ALA A 134 4.94 -26.51 -16.22
C ALA A 134 6.47 -26.41 -16.25
N LEU A 135 7.04 -25.42 -15.55
CA LEU A 135 8.50 -25.28 -15.43
C LEU A 135 9.14 -26.50 -14.76
N ALA A 136 8.53 -27.01 -13.68
CA ALA A 136 9.02 -28.20 -12.99
C ALA A 136 8.94 -29.45 -13.88
N THR A 137 7.86 -29.59 -14.65
CA THR A 137 7.68 -30.70 -15.59
C THR A 137 8.75 -30.68 -16.68
N GLU A 138 9.02 -29.52 -17.27
CA GLU A 138 10.05 -29.39 -18.30
C GLU A 138 11.45 -29.64 -17.71
N PHE A 139 11.74 -29.12 -16.50
CA PHE A 139 13.00 -29.40 -15.83
C PHE A 139 13.22 -30.90 -15.54
N ASN A 140 12.14 -31.63 -15.20
CA ASN A 140 12.20 -33.06 -14.94
C ASN A 140 12.29 -33.92 -16.21
N ARG A 141 11.99 -33.37 -17.39
CA ARG A 141 12.02 -34.09 -18.67
C ARG A 141 13.41 -34.12 -19.32
N GLY A 142 14.32 -33.22 -18.94
CA GLY A 142 15.71 -33.17 -19.41
C GLY A 142 15.89 -32.33 -20.66
#